data_AF-A0A947G070-F1
#
_entry.id   AF-A0A947G070-F1
#
_cell.length_a   1.000
_cell.length_b   1.000
_cell.length_c   1.000
_cell.angle_alpha   90.00
_cell.angle_beta   90.00
_cell.angle_gamma   90.00
#
_symmetry.space_group_name_H-M   'P 1'
#
loop_
_entity.id
_entity.type
_entity.pdbx_description
1 polymer ?
#
loop_
_entity_poly.entity_id
_entity_poly.type
_entity_poly.pdbx_seq_one_letter_code
_entity_poly.pdbx_strand_id
1 'polypeptide(L)'
;GLEIGVLSEMHRNYSLNRLCQVDIADNYDHKHQDLSLHDEEGGLSKMSIDITKSLFRKLATQGYTFSSESFRAIKATYFRIALDFIETYHNDAMMNGLTLDVHTEEKAVEMFAENIMKAGQVFLDYPMEVPFIPSWNRVVSAMPDVLERLHQAVEDDHRDFKG
;
A
#
# COMPACT_ATOMS: atom_id res chain seq x y z
N GLY A 1 0.42 -1.70 -5.10
CA GLY A 1 -0.12 -0.48 -5.76
C GLY A 1 -1.53 -0.69 -6.30
N LEU A 2 -1.80 -1.88 -6.85
CA LEU A 2 -3.14 -2.32 -7.27
C LEU A 2 -4.16 -2.29 -6.15
N GLU A 3 -3.76 -2.75 -4.98
CA GLU A 3 -4.58 -2.84 -3.78
C GLU A 3 -5.04 -1.46 -3.33
N ILE A 4 -4.13 -0.48 -3.26
CA ILE A 4 -4.44 0.91 -2.91
C ILE A 4 -5.36 1.56 -3.95
N GLY A 5 -5.15 1.27 -5.23
CA GLY A 5 -6.05 1.71 -6.30
C GLY A 5 -7.47 1.19 -6.14
N VAL A 6 -7.61 -0.12 -5.90
CA VAL A 6 -8.91 -0.79 -5.69
C VAL A 6 -9.58 -0.25 -4.42
N LEU A 7 -8.86 -0.18 -3.30
CA LEU A 7 -9.40 0.35 -2.04
C LEU A 7 -9.86 1.80 -2.19
N SER A 8 -9.10 2.63 -2.91
CA SER A 8 -9.49 4.01 -3.14
C SER A 8 -10.75 4.14 -4.01
N GLU A 9 -10.92 3.27 -5.03
CA GLU A 9 -12.17 3.23 -5.80
C GLU A 9 -13.34 2.73 -4.94
N MET A 10 -13.14 1.73 -4.08
CA MET A 10 -14.19 1.27 -3.16
C MET A 10 -14.62 2.40 -2.21
N HIS A 11 -13.66 3.09 -1.61
CA HIS A 11 -13.92 4.23 -0.73
C HIS A 11 -14.59 5.41 -1.44
N ARG A 12 -14.29 5.63 -2.72
CA ARG A 12 -14.90 6.70 -3.53
C ARG A 12 -16.32 6.38 -3.97
N ASN A 13 -16.58 5.13 -4.34
CA ASN A 13 -17.85 4.73 -4.95
C ASN A 13 -18.88 4.20 -3.95
N TYR A 14 -18.45 3.83 -2.73
CA TYR A 14 -19.32 3.31 -1.68
C TYR A 14 -19.21 4.12 -0.39
N SER A 15 -20.34 4.26 0.31
CA SER A 15 -20.35 4.82 1.66
C SER A 15 -19.69 3.87 2.66
N LEU A 16 -19.00 4.41 3.68
CA LEU A 16 -18.27 3.63 4.69
C LEU A 16 -19.13 2.56 5.36
N ASN A 17 -20.42 2.82 5.59
CA ASN A 17 -21.36 1.85 6.17
C ASN A 17 -21.72 0.66 5.25
N ARG A 18 -21.26 0.67 4.00
CA ARG A 18 -21.38 -0.45 3.05
C ARG A 18 -20.05 -1.19 2.86
N LEU A 19 -19.00 -0.76 3.55
CA LEU A 19 -17.71 -1.44 3.58
C LEU A 19 -17.58 -2.17 4.92
N CYS A 20 -17.10 -3.41 4.87
CA CYS A 20 -16.80 -4.19 6.06
C CYS A 20 -15.51 -4.97 5.85
N GLN A 21 -14.85 -5.30 6.95
CA GLN A 21 -13.76 -6.26 7.01
C GLN A 21 -14.30 -7.50 7.72
N VAL A 22 -14.02 -8.68 7.17
CA VAL A 22 -14.45 -9.96 7.72
C VAL A 22 -13.22 -10.80 7.95
N ASP A 23 -13.15 -11.42 9.12
CA ASP A 23 -12.10 -12.39 9.41
C ASP A 23 -12.34 -13.68 8.60
N ILE A 24 -11.29 -14.19 7.98
CA ILE A 24 -11.35 -15.33 7.04
C ILE A 24 -10.63 -16.57 7.58
N ALA A 25 -9.80 -16.44 8.62
CA ALA A 25 -9.05 -17.56 9.18
C ALA A 25 -8.50 -17.23 10.58
N ASP A 26 -8.56 -18.21 11.49
CA ASP A 26 -7.99 -18.08 12.84
C ASP A 26 -6.47 -17.79 12.81
N ASN A 27 -5.77 -18.36 11.83
CA ASN A 27 -4.35 -18.14 11.59
C ASN A 27 -4.12 -17.86 10.11
N TYR A 28 -3.49 -16.72 9.84
CA TYR A 28 -3.03 -16.35 8.51
C TYR A 28 -1.51 -16.55 8.42
N ASP A 29 -1.07 -17.46 7.54
CA ASP A 29 0.34 -17.62 7.21
C ASP A 29 0.80 -16.41 6.38
N HIS A 30 1.40 -15.44 7.07
CA HIS A 30 1.92 -14.24 6.43
C HIS A 30 3.33 -14.54 5.88
N LYS A 31 3.50 -14.31 4.58
CA LYS A 31 4.83 -14.37 3.97
C LYS A 31 5.67 -13.21 4.48
N HIS A 32 6.60 -13.51 5.39
CA HIS A 32 7.55 -12.51 5.87
C HIS A 32 8.37 -11.97 4.69
N GLN A 33 8.53 -10.65 4.64
CA GLN A 33 9.38 -9.97 3.67
C GLN A 33 10.50 -9.26 4.42
N ASP A 34 11.66 -9.13 3.79
CA ASP A 34 12.78 -8.40 4.38
C ASP A 34 12.50 -6.91 4.42
N LEU A 35 12.92 -6.27 5.50
CA LEU A 35 12.79 -4.82 5.66
C LEU A 35 13.51 -4.05 4.56
N SER A 36 14.60 -4.61 4.03
CA SER A 36 15.38 -4.06 2.91
C SER A 36 15.90 -2.63 3.18
N LEU A 37 16.52 -2.43 4.35
CA LEU A 37 17.05 -1.13 4.81
C LEU A 37 18.06 -0.49 3.86
N HIS A 38 18.76 -1.29 3.06
CA HIS A 38 19.79 -0.85 2.13
C HIS A 38 19.43 -1.10 0.66
N ASP A 39 18.22 -1.58 0.39
CA ASP A 39 17.74 -1.88 -0.95
C ASP A 39 16.32 -1.32 -1.13
N GLU A 40 16.23 -0.18 -1.80
CA GLU A 40 14.95 0.48 -2.12
C GLU A 40 14.16 -0.26 -3.20
N GLU A 41 14.80 -1.20 -3.92
CA GLU A 41 14.16 -2.02 -4.94
C GLU A 41 13.67 -3.37 -4.41
N GLY A 42 13.87 -3.64 -3.11
CA GLY A 42 13.55 -4.89 -2.44
C GLY A 42 12.54 -4.74 -1.29
N GLY A 43 11.86 -5.85 -0.99
CA GLY A 43 11.07 -6.08 0.22
C GLY A 43 10.12 -4.95 0.62
N LEU A 44 10.08 -4.68 1.94
CA LEU A 44 9.14 -3.70 2.52
C LEU A 44 9.48 -2.26 2.14
N SER A 45 10.76 -1.95 1.90
CA SER A 45 11.18 -0.62 1.45
C SER A 45 10.53 -0.24 0.13
N LYS A 46 10.68 -1.07 -0.91
CA LYS A 46 10.02 -0.86 -2.21
C LYS A 46 8.51 -0.75 -2.08
N MET A 47 7.89 -1.68 -1.34
CA MET A 47 6.44 -1.69 -1.14
C MET A 47 5.93 -0.38 -0.54
N SER A 48 6.62 0.14 0.49
CA SER A 48 6.25 1.39 1.13
C SER A 48 6.38 2.60 0.19
N ILE A 49 7.44 2.65 -0.65
CA ILE A 49 7.63 3.68 -1.67
C ILE A 49 6.47 3.63 -2.69
N ASP A 50 6.14 2.44 -3.19
CA ASP A 50 5.07 2.26 -4.18
C ASP A 50 3.68 2.59 -3.63
N ILE A 51 3.38 2.20 -2.39
CA ILE A 51 2.14 2.57 -1.70
C ILE A 51 2.07 4.10 -1.55
N THR A 52 3.15 4.73 -1.12
CA THR A 52 3.17 6.17 -0.88
C THR A 52 3.01 6.98 -2.17
N LYS A 53 3.72 6.60 -3.24
CA LYS A 53 3.52 7.17 -4.59
C LYS A 53 2.07 7.02 -5.06
N SER A 54 1.48 5.85 -4.85
CA SER A 54 0.08 5.58 -5.23
C SER A 54 -0.89 6.48 -4.47
N LEU A 55 -0.69 6.67 -3.17
CA LEU A 55 -1.51 7.55 -2.33
C LEU A 55 -1.43 9.01 -2.78
N PHE A 56 -0.21 9.55 -2.98
CA PHE A 56 -0.02 10.94 -3.42
C PHE A 56 -0.67 11.20 -4.78
N ARG A 57 -0.46 10.29 -5.75
CA ARG A 57 -1.12 10.39 -7.07
C ARG A 57 -2.63 10.37 -6.95
N LYS A 58 -3.16 9.47 -6.13
CA LYS A 58 -4.61 9.35 -5.98
C LYS A 58 -5.23 10.58 -5.34
N LEU A 59 -4.63 11.11 -4.28
CA LEU A 59 -5.06 12.36 -3.66
C LEU A 59 -4.92 13.54 -4.63
N ALA A 60 -3.85 13.60 -5.43
CA ALA A 60 -3.71 14.63 -6.47
C ALA A 60 -4.86 14.57 -7.50
N THR A 61 -5.31 13.38 -7.91
CA THR A 61 -6.49 13.24 -8.78
C THR A 61 -7.80 13.73 -8.14
N GLN A 62 -7.84 13.88 -6.81
CA GLN A 62 -8.96 14.44 -6.06
C GLN A 62 -8.81 15.94 -5.81
N GLY A 63 -7.75 16.58 -6.31
CA GLY A 63 -7.51 18.02 -6.19
C GLY A 63 -6.59 18.43 -5.04
N TYR A 64 -5.99 17.48 -4.30
CA TYR A 64 -4.98 17.81 -3.29
C TYR A 64 -3.68 18.25 -3.97
N THR A 65 -3.08 19.32 -3.47
CA THR A 65 -1.77 19.79 -3.92
C THR A 65 -0.69 19.31 -2.95
N PHE A 66 0.47 18.96 -3.50
CA PHE A 66 1.62 18.55 -2.71
C PHE A 66 2.84 19.40 -3.09
N SER A 67 3.57 19.84 -2.08
CA SER A 67 4.89 20.45 -2.22
C SER A 67 5.91 19.70 -1.36
N SER A 68 7.19 20.07 -1.50
CA SER A 68 8.26 19.55 -0.64
C SER A 68 7.96 19.77 0.85
N GLU A 69 7.32 20.88 1.22
CA GLU A 69 6.88 21.18 2.59
C GLU A 69 5.76 20.25 3.05
N SER A 70 4.80 19.93 2.17
CA SER A 70 3.75 18.94 2.45
C SER A 70 4.37 17.60 2.82
N PHE A 71 5.35 17.12 2.06
CA PHE A 71 6.01 15.83 2.33
C PHE A 71 6.82 15.86 3.63
N ARG A 72 7.54 16.95 3.93
CA ARG A 72 8.23 17.09 5.22
C ARG A 72 7.26 17.05 6.40
N ALA A 73 6.11 17.71 6.27
CA ALA A 73 5.07 17.68 7.29
C ALA A 73 4.51 16.26 7.47
N ILE A 74 4.14 15.58 6.38
CA ILE A 74 3.64 14.19 6.41
C ILE A 74 4.66 13.25 7.04
N LYS A 75 5.94 13.35 6.65
CA LYS A 75 7.05 12.57 7.22
C LYS A 75 7.15 12.76 8.73
N ALA A 76 7.10 14.01 9.20
CA ALA A 76 7.18 14.31 10.63
C ALA A 76 5.96 13.81 11.41
N THR A 77 4.76 13.97 10.85
CA THR A 77 3.51 13.47 11.46
C THR A 77 3.49 11.95 11.52
N TYR A 78 3.84 11.28 10.43
CA TYR A 78 3.97 9.82 10.40
C TYR A 78 4.94 9.33 11.46
N PHE A 79 6.15 9.90 11.50
CA PHE A 79 7.19 9.49 12.43
C PHE A 79 6.75 9.63 13.88
N ARG A 80 6.10 10.74 14.25
CA ARG A 80 5.54 10.94 15.59
C ARG A 80 4.52 9.87 15.96
N ILE A 81 3.50 9.69 15.12
CA ILE A 81 2.39 8.75 15.40
C ILE A 81 2.91 7.32 15.47
N ALA A 82 3.86 6.96 14.61
CA ALA A 82 4.44 5.63 14.58
C ALA A 82 5.22 5.31 15.86
N LEU A 83 6.00 6.27 16.41
CA LEU A 83 6.66 6.09 17.70
C LEU A 83 5.67 5.89 18.85
N ASP A 84 4.58 6.67 18.88
CA ASP A 84 3.51 6.50 19.89
C ASP A 84 2.88 5.10 19.81
N PHE A 85 2.74 4.55 18.59
CA PHE A 85 2.25 3.19 18.39
C PHE A 85 3.25 2.11 18.81
N ILE A 86 4.56 2.29 18.58
CA ILE A 86 5.57 1.34 19.06
C ILE A 86 5.48 1.19 20.58
N GLU A 87 5.37 2.30 21.31
CA GLU A 87 5.21 2.26 22.77
C GLU A 87 3.90 1.55 23.17
N THR A 88 2.80 1.86 22.49
CA THR A 88 1.51 1.23 22.75
C THR A 88 1.57 -0.29 22.55
N TYR A 89 2.13 -0.74 21.43
CA TYR A 89 2.25 -2.17 21.12
C TYR A 89 3.31 -2.88 21.96
N HIS A 90 4.35 -2.19 22.42
CA HIS A 90 5.29 -2.74 23.39
C HIS A 90 4.59 -3.08 24.70
N ASN A 91 3.77 -2.14 25.20
CA ASN A 91 2.98 -2.35 26.42
C ASN A 91 1.94 -3.47 26.24
N ASP A 92 1.26 -3.53 25.10
CA ASP A 92 0.32 -4.61 24.78
C ASP A 92 1.02 -5.98 24.71
N ALA A 93 2.15 -6.07 24.02
CA ALA A 93 2.95 -7.30 23.96
C ALA A 93 3.36 -7.75 25.37
N MET A 94 3.85 -6.83 26.21
CA MET A 94 4.23 -7.11 27.59
C MET A 94 3.05 -7.63 28.43
N MET A 95 1.85 -7.02 28.31
CA MET A 95 0.64 -7.47 29.01
C MET A 95 0.22 -8.89 28.59
N ASN A 96 0.44 -9.25 27.32
CA ASN A 96 0.13 -10.57 26.77
C ASN A 96 1.28 -11.58 26.95
N GLY A 97 2.36 -11.23 27.65
CA GLY A 97 3.52 -12.11 27.85
C GLY A 97 4.36 -12.34 26.59
N LEU A 98 4.22 -11.48 25.59
CA LEU A 98 5.00 -11.46 24.35
C LEU A 98 6.19 -10.48 24.48
N THR A 99 7.18 -10.63 23.61
CA THR A 99 8.33 -9.72 23.52
C THR A 99 8.27 -8.94 22.21
N LEU A 100 8.43 -7.62 22.27
CA LEU A 100 8.53 -6.74 21.11
C LEU A 100 9.91 -6.08 21.09
N ASP A 101 10.62 -6.18 19.97
CA ASP A 101 11.91 -5.49 19.77
C ASP A 101 11.70 -4.05 19.29
N VAL A 102 11.61 -3.13 20.25
CA VAL A 102 11.42 -1.69 20.01
C VAL A 102 12.47 -1.12 19.06
N HIS A 103 13.74 -1.54 19.17
CA HIS A 103 14.80 -0.99 18.35
C HIS A 103 14.65 -1.38 16.87
N THR A 104 14.27 -2.62 16.61
CA THR A 104 14.00 -3.08 15.24
C THR A 104 12.76 -2.40 14.66
N GLU A 105 11.71 -2.20 15.47
CA GLU A 105 10.51 -1.45 15.05
C GLU A 105 10.82 0.02 14.74
N GLU A 106 11.63 0.70 15.57
CA GLU A 106 12.04 2.09 15.34
C GLU A 106 12.83 2.24 14.03
N LYS A 107 13.74 1.31 13.73
CA LYS A 107 14.45 1.29 12.43
C LYS A 107 13.51 1.15 11.25
N ALA A 108 12.47 0.33 11.38
CA ALA A 108 11.46 0.19 10.34
C ALA A 108 10.71 1.51 10.13
N VAL A 109 10.31 2.18 11.22
CA VAL A 109 9.65 3.49 11.19
C VAL A 109 10.54 4.57 10.56
N GLU A 110 11.83 4.61 10.89
CA GLU A 110 12.79 5.52 10.27
C GLU A 110 12.86 5.33 8.75
N MET A 111 13.02 4.08 8.30
CA MET A 111 13.08 3.75 6.88
C MET A 111 11.78 4.11 6.14
N PHE A 112 10.61 3.79 6.72
CA PHE A 112 9.33 4.19 6.12
C PHE A 112 9.16 5.71 6.07
N ALA A 113 9.63 6.44 7.08
CA ALA A 113 9.62 7.90 7.08
C ALA A 113 10.52 8.50 5.98
N GLU A 114 11.69 7.90 5.72
CA GLU A 114 12.54 8.27 4.60
C GLU A 114 11.87 8.00 3.25
N ASN A 115 11.21 6.85 3.14
CA ASN A 115 10.52 6.44 1.92
C ASN A 115 9.35 7.35 1.56
N ILE A 116 8.69 7.98 2.54
CA ILE A 116 7.71 9.05 2.30
C ILE A 116 8.35 10.22 1.54
N MET A 117 9.55 10.64 1.94
CA MET A 117 10.26 11.74 1.28
C MET A 117 10.71 11.35 -0.12
N LYS A 118 11.25 10.14 -0.31
CA LYS A 118 11.67 9.62 -1.62
C LYS A 118 10.50 9.55 -2.59
N ALA A 119 9.38 8.98 -2.16
CA ALA A 119 8.15 8.91 -2.94
C ALA A 119 7.62 10.31 -3.30
N GLY A 120 7.69 11.27 -2.37
CA GLY A 120 7.30 12.66 -2.61
C GLY A 120 8.19 13.35 -3.63
N GLN A 121 9.51 13.12 -3.58
CA GLN A 121 10.45 13.66 -4.56
C GLN A 121 10.18 13.09 -5.96
N VAL A 122 10.00 11.77 -6.08
CA VAL A 122 9.61 11.13 -7.35
C VAL A 122 8.29 11.68 -7.88
N PHE A 123 7.32 11.95 -7.01
CA PHE A 123 6.04 12.55 -7.39
C PHE A 123 6.21 13.94 -8.02
N LEU A 124 7.12 14.77 -7.49
CA LEU A 124 7.40 16.11 -8.03
C LEU A 124 8.22 16.06 -9.32
N ASP A 125 9.21 15.17 -9.39
CA ASP A 125 10.13 15.09 -10.53
C ASP A 125 9.46 14.47 -11.77
N TYR A 126 8.48 13.58 -11.57
CA TYR A 126 7.79 12.86 -12.64
C TYR A 126 6.27 13.10 -12.62
N PRO A 127 5.79 14.35 -12.85
CA PRO A 127 4.39 14.71 -12.72
C PRO A 127 3.48 14.05 -13.77
N MET A 128 4.05 13.58 -14.87
CA MET A 128 3.34 12.90 -15.97
C MET A 128 3.38 11.37 -15.86
N GLU A 129 3.98 10.83 -14.80
CA GLU A 129 4.01 9.37 -14.62
C GLU A 129 2.57 8.86 -14.51
N VAL A 130 2.20 8.00 -15.46
CA VAL A 130 0.85 7.44 -15.53
C VAL A 130 0.57 6.63 -14.26
N PRO A 131 -0.67 6.66 -13.74
CA PRO A 131 -1.08 5.77 -12.67
C PRO A 131 -0.72 4.33 -13.02
N PHE A 132 -0.26 3.56 -12.03
CA PHE A 132 0.22 2.19 -12.22
C PHE A 132 -0.82 1.26 -12.87
N ILE A 133 -2.11 1.63 -12.83
CA ILE A 133 -3.20 0.88 -13.44
C ILE A 133 -4.08 1.80 -14.30
N PRO A 134 -4.26 1.50 -15.59
CA PRO A 134 -5.28 2.15 -16.40
C PRO A 134 -6.68 1.81 -15.85
N SER A 135 -7.63 2.73 -15.96
CA SER A 135 -9.01 2.43 -15.54
C SER A 135 -9.53 1.20 -16.32
N TRP A 136 -10.28 0.31 -15.64
CA TRP A 136 -10.90 -0.83 -16.33
C TRP A 136 -11.79 -0.37 -17.50
N ASN A 137 -12.42 0.79 -17.39
CA ASN A 137 -13.13 1.42 -18.51
C ASN A 137 -12.22 1.71 -19.71
N ARG A 138 -10.99 2.18 -19.48
CA ARG A 138 -9.98 2.38 -20.54
C ARG A 138 -9.51 1.04 -21.11
N VAL A 139 -9.30 0.02 -20.26
CA VAL A 139 -8.90 -1.32 -20.72
C VAL A 139 -10.00 -1.95 -21.58
N VAL A 140 -11.24 -1.94 -21.12
CA VAL A 140 -12.42 -2.42 -21.89
C VAL A 140 -12.61 -1.60 -23.16
N SER A 141 -12.41 -0.29 -23.12
CA SER A 141 -12.48 0.52 -24.34
C SER A 141 -11.39 0.19 -25.36
N ALA A 142 -10.19 -0.20 -24.91
CA ALA A 142 -9.06 -0.55 -25.77
C ALA A 142 -9.10 -2.03 -26.22
N MET A 143 -9.70 -2.90 -25.41
CA MET A 143 -9.85 -4.33 -25.63
C MET A 143 -11.22 -4.78 -25.11
N PRO A 144 -12.29 -4.66 -25.92
CA PRO A 144 -13.67 -4.92 -25.49
C PRO A 144 -13.93 -6.34 -24.99
N ASP A 145 -13.19 -7.31 -25.50
CA ASP A 145 -13.29 -8.75 -25.19
C ASP A 145 -12.42 -9.18 -24.00
N VAL A 146 -11.74 -8.25 -23.31
CA VAL A 146 -10.78 -8.57 -22.23
C VAL A 146 -11.41 -9.36 -21.09
N LEU A 147 -12.66 -9.06 -20.72
CA LEU A 147 -13.35 -9.71 -19.61
C LEU A 147 -13.74 -11.15 -19.95
N GLU A 148 -14.21 -11.38 -21.18
CA GLU A 148 -14.51 -12.73 -21.67
C GLU A 148 -13.24 -13.58 -21.77
N ARG A 149 -12.14 -12.99 -22.22
CA ARG A 149 -10.84 -13.66 -22.28
C ARG A 149 -10.31 -14.04 -20.90
N LEU A 150 -10.43 -13.15 -19.91
CA LEU A 150 -10.07 -13.44 -18.53
C LEU A 150 -10.92 -14.58 -17.95
N HIS A 151 -12.23 -14.56 -18.17
CA HIS A 151 -13.12 -15.64 -17.75
C HIS A 151 -12.71 -16.97 -18.38
N GLN A 152 -12.48 -16.99 -19.69
CA GLN A 152 -12.07 -18.19 -20.41
C GLN A 152 -10.73 -18.74 -19.89
N ALA A 153 -9.75 -17.87 -19.64
CA ALA A 153 -8.45 -18.26 -19.11
C ALA A 153 -8.55 -18.91 -17.72
N VAL A 154 -9.42 -18.41 -16.84
CA VAL A 154 -9.66 -19.01 -15.51
C VAL A 154 -10.35 -20.38 -15.64
N GLU A 155 -11.32 -20.52 -16.55
CA GLU A 155 -11.98 -21.80 -16.83
C GLU A 155 -11.03 -22.83 -17.46
N ASP A 156 -10.08 -22.39 -18.28
CA ASP A 156 -9.04 -23.23 -18.85
C ASP A 156 -8.06 -23.69 -17.75
N ASP A 157 -7.56 -22.78 -16.92
CA ASP A 157 -6.67 -23.07 -15.78
C ASP A 157 -7.32 -24.04 -14.78
N HIS A 158 -8.59 -23.83 -14.44
CA HIS A 158 -9.35 -24.74 -13.57
C HIS A 158 -9.50 -26.15 -14.16
N ARG A 159 -9.59 -26.28 -15.49
CA ARG A 159 -9.61 -27.58 -16.15
C ARG A 159 -8.25 -28.26 -16.11
N ASP A 160 -7.18 -27.50 -16.28
CA ASP A 160 -5.81 -28.01 -16.25
C ASP A 160 -5.37 -28.45 -14.85
N PHE A 161 -5.85 -27.80 -13.79
CA PHE A 161 -5.57 -28.14 -12.39
C PHE A 161 -6.60 -29.08 -11.73
N LYS A 162 -7.67 -29.45 -12.43
CA LYS A 162 -8.55 -30.58 -12.07
C LYS A 162 -7.87 -31.92 -12.43
N GLY A 163 -6.75 -32.20 -11.78
CA GLY A 163 -6.07 -33.49 -11.75
C GLY A 163 -6.13 -34.07 -10.34
#